data_AF-A0A7C7A3M4-F1
#
_entry.id   AF-A0A7C7A3M4-F1
#
_cell.length_a   1.000
_cell.length_b   1.000
_cell.length_c   1.000
_cell.angle_alpha   90.00
_cell.angle_beta   90.00
_cell.angle_gamma   90.00
#
_symmetry.space_group_name_H-M   'P 1'
#
loop_
_entity.id
_entity.type
_entity.pdbx_description
1 polymer ?
#
loop_
_entity_poly.entity_id
_entity_poly.type
_entity_poly.pdbx_seq_one_letter_code
_entity_poly.pdbx_strand_id
1 'polypeptide(L)'
;MQRRGKALLIFCLLLLTLYSGCILAREIPFEDAALPESLPQRPLKPYCGVVIEQDKIFMAVHRGEKPTGGYAVEIFSIKEDYPGRITVKVRLIDPDPTDLVIQAFTYPSSTAVISRNYLIFKKPSFRFMASDGHDLSAVGFRRLRE
;
A
#
# COMPACT_ATOMS: atom_id res chain seq x y z
N MET A 1 24.42 39.49 35.16
CA MET A 1 24.86 39.24 33.77
C MET A 1 24.72 37.74 33.46
N GLN A 2 23.50 37.20 33.40
CA GLN A 2 23.28 35.73 33.32
C GLN A 2 21.91 35.38 32.73
N ARG A 3 21.59 35.91 31.55
CA ARG A 3 20.32 35.57 30.85
C ARG A 3 20.46 35.31 29.34
N ARG A 4 21.66 35.45 28.76
CA ARG A 4 21.86 35.29 27.29
C ARG A 4 22.16 33.86 26.83
N GLY A 5 22.60 32.94 27.70
CA GLY A 5 22.93 31.55 27.32
C GLY A 5 21.75 30.58 27.26
N LYS A 6 20.64 30.85 27.95
CA LYS A 6 19.49 29.91 28.00
C LYS A 6 18.62 29.97 26.74
N ALA A 7 18.54 31.13 26.09
CA ALA A 7 17.73 31.29 24.88
C ALA A 7 18.30 30.50 23.67
N LEU A 8 19.64 30.42 23.56
CA LEU A 8 20.30 29.73 22.44
C LEU A 8 20.16 28.19 22.54
N LEU A 9 20.23 27.65 23.76
CA LEU A 9 20.06 26.21 24.02
C LEU A 9 18.61 25.75 23.79
N ILE A 10 17.62 26.56 24.14
CA ILE A 10 16.19 26.25 23.90
C ILE A 10 15.87 26.30 22.40
N PHE A 11 16.44 27.25 21.66
CA PHE A 11 16.24 27.34 20.21
C PHE A 11 16.87 26.16 19.47
N CYS A 12 18.04 25.68 19.92
CA CYS A 12 18.70 24.50 19.38
C CYS A 12 17.93 23.20 19.70
N LEU A 13 17.37 23.07 20.91
CA LEU A 13 16.52 21.93 21.28
C LEU A 13 15.19 21.93 20.52
N LEU A 14 14.59 23.09 20.25
CA LEU A 14 13.38 23.22 19.43
C LEU A 14 13.64 22.92 17.94
N LEU A 15 14.81 23.30 17.42
CA LEU A 15 15.23 22.90 16.08
C LEU A 15 15.48 21.39 15.98
N LEU A 16 16.07 20.77 17.01
CA LEU A 16 16.25 19.31 17.08
C LEU A 16 14.94 18.54 17.22
N THR A 17 13.94 19.05 17.95
CA THR A 17 12.61 18.42 18.03
C THR A 17 11.77 18.63 16.76
N LEU A 18 11.96 19.75 16.04
CA LEU A 18 11.37 19.96 14.72
C LEU A 18 12.02 19.06 13.64
N TYR A 19 13.33 18.78 13.74
CA TYR A 19 14.02 17.84 12.86
C TYR A 19 13.70 16.36 13.16
N SER A 20 13.45 16.00 14.43
CA SER A 20 13.06 14.63 14.80
C SER A 20 11.65 14.23 14.37
N GLY A 21 10.78 15.19 14.04
CA GLY A 21 9.37 14.94 13.74
C GLY A 21 9.02 14.75 12.26
N CYS A 22 9.88 15.17 11.33
CA CYS A 22 9.61 15.09 9.88
C CYS A 22 10.29 13.87 9.26
N ILE A 23 9.81 12.68 9.60
CA ILE A 23 9.93 11.57 8.66
C ILE A 23 8.89 11.84 7.58
N LEU A 24 9.31 12.54 6.53
CA LEU A 24 8.46 12.83 5.39
C LEU A 24 8.12 11.51 4.70
N ALA A 25 6.83 11.14 4.74
CA ALA A 25 6.33 10.02 3.97
C ALA A 25 6.69 10.23 2.49
N ARG A 26 7.41 9.28 1.91
CA ARG A 26 7.93 9.36 0.54
C ARG A 26 7.04 8.53 -0.39
N GLU A 27 6.51 9.15 -1.45
CA GLU A 27 5.86 8.40 -2.53
C GLU A 27 6.90 7.59 -3.30
N ILE A 28 6.61 6.33 -3.54
CA ILE A 28 7.41 5.43 -4.36
C ILE A 28 6.72 5.32 -5.71
N PRO A 29 7.39 5.71 -6.82
CA PRO A 29 6.84 5.49 -8.15
C PRO A 29 6.72 3.99 -8.41
N PHE A 30 5.61 3.60 -9.03
CA PHE A 30 5.30 2.22 -9.34
C PHE A 30 4.70 2.11 -10.75
N GLU A 31 4.75 0.90 -11.29
CA GLU A 31 4.19 0.56 -12.59
C GLU A 31 3.09 -0.48 -12.39
N ASP A 32 2.05 -0.44 -13.23
CA ASP A 32 1.08 -1.53 -13.28
C ASP A 32 1.73 -2.78 -13.86
N ALA A 33 1.43 -3.93 -13.27
CA ALA A 33 1.99 -5.22 -13.68
C ALA A 33 0.90 -6.28 -13.81
N ALA A 34 1.22 -7.35 -14.54
CA ALA A 34 0.44 -8.57 -14.49
C ALA A 34 0.57 -9.22 -13.10
N LEU A 35 -0.48 -9.95 -12.69
CA LEU A 35 -0.45 -10.70 -11.45
C LEU A 35 0.62 -11.82 -11.52
N PRO A 36 1.59 -11.88 -10.60
CA PRO A 36 2.62 -12.91 -10.59
C PRO A 36 2.02 -14.32 -10.61
N GLU A 37 2.63 -15.23 -11.37
CA GLU A 37 2.17 -16.62 -11.49
C GLU A 37 2.19 -17.37 -10.15
N SER A 38 3.04 -16.93 -9.22
CA SER A 38 3.13 -17.45 -7.85
C SER A 38 1.90 -17.15 -7.00
N LEU A 39 1.07 -16.17 -7.41
CA LEU A 39 -0.15 -15.80 -6.70
C LEU A 39 -1.40 -16.48 -7.29
N PRO A 40 -2.44 -16.73 -6.47
CA PRO A 40 -3.69 -17.31 -6.96
C PRO A 40 -4.37 -16.43 -8.01
N GLN A 41 -4.52 -16.94 -9.24
CA GLN A 41 -5.06 -16.19 -10.38
C GLN A 41 -6.59 -16.05 -10.37
N ARG A 42 -7.30 -17.02 -9.76
CA ARG A 42 -8.78 -17.04 -9.64
C ARG A 42 -9.20 -17.45 -8.23
N PRO A 43 -8.89 -16.65 -7.21
CA PRO A 43 -9.26 -16.94 -5.84
C PRO A 43 -10.76 -16.77 -5.63
N LEU A 44 -11.37 -17.64 -4.83
CA LEU A 44 -12.76 -17.44 -4.39
C LEU A 44 -12.88 -16.29 -3.38
N LYS A 45 -11.87 -16.14 -2.50
CA LYS A 45 -11.86 -15.16 -1.41
C LYS A 45 -10.89 -14.01 -1.70
N PRO A 46 -11.16 -12.79 -1.23
CA PRO A 46 -10.26 -11.66 -1.41
C PRO A 46 -8.93 -11.87 -0.67
N TYR A 47 -7.85 -11.37 -1.28
CA TYR A 47 -6.52 -11.39 -0.67
C TYR A 47 -5.69 -10.17 -1.06
N CYS A 48 -4.69 -9.86 -0.24
CA CYS A 48 -3.59 -8.99 -0.61
C CYS A 48 -2.27 -9.68 -0.28
N GLY A 49 -1.23 -9.40 -1.06
CA GLY A 49 0.04 -10.08 -0.93
C GLY A 49 1.18 -9.29 -1.53
N VAL A 50 2.38 -9.65 -1.09
CA VAL A 50 3.62 -9.14 -1.64
C VAL A 50 4.42 -10.34 -2.12
N VAL A 51 5.02 -10.22 -3.29
CA VAL A 51 5.96 -11.19 -3.83
C VAL A 51 7.21 -10.44 -4.21
N ILE A 52 8.35 -10.98 -3.79
CA ILE A 52 9.64 -10.39 -4.11
C ILE A 52 10.39 -11.34 -5.03
N GLU A 53 10.63 -10.90 -6.26
CA GLU A 53 11.32 -11.68 -7.29
C GLU A 53 12.50 -10.85 -7.79
N GLN A 54 13.73 -11.37 -7.63
CA GLN A 54 14.96 -10.67 -7.99
C GLN A 54 15.03 -9.28 -7.31
N ASP A 55 15.06 -8.22 -8.12
CA ASP A 55 15.09 -6.81 -7.74
C ASP A 55 13.74 -6.12 -7.91
N LYS A 56 12.65 -6.87 -8.05
CA LYS A 56 11.28 -6.34 -8.15
C LYS A 56 10.43 -6.80 -6.97
N ILE A 57 9.56 -5.90 -6.54
CA ILE A 57 8.59 -6.15 -5.48
C ILE A 57 7.21 -5.94 -6.10
N PHE A 58 6.43 -7.00 -6.13
CA PHE A 58 5.05 -7.00 -6.60
C PHE A 58 4.12 -6.89 -5.41
N MET A 59 3.21 -5.94 -5.45
CA MET A 59 2.11 -5.81 -4.49
C MET A 59 0.83 -6.06 -5.24
N ALA A 60 0.10 -7.10 -4.84
CA ALA A 60 -1.12 -7.52 -5.50
C ALA A 60 -2.30 -7.45 -4.55
N VAL A 61 -3.43 -7.01 -5.07
CA VAL A 61 -4.71 -7.05 -4.39
C VAL A 61 -5.73 -7.70 -5.31
N HIS A 62 -6.48 -8.64 -4.75
CA HIS A 62 -7.50 -9.38 -5.47
C HIS A 62 -8.80 -9.40 -4.66
N ARG A 63 -9.93 -9.11 -5.31
CA ARG A 63 -11.24 -9.04 -4.65
C ARG A 63 -11.98 -10.37 -4.47
N GLY A 64 -11.33 -11.49 -4.79
CA GLY A 64 -12.00 -12.79 -4.91
C GLY A 64 -12.89 -12.88 -6.15
N GLU A 65 -13.77 -13.88 -6.15
CA GLU A 65 -14.81 -14.05 -7.15
C GLU A 65 -15.92 -13.02 -6.95
N LYS A 66 -16.40 -12.44 -8.05
CA LYS A 66 -17.55 -11.53 -8.06
C LYS A 66 -18.59 -12.03 -9.05
N PRO A 67 -19.89 -11.97 -8.71
CA PRO A 67 -20.95 -12.58 -9.51
C PRO A 67 -21.20 -11.90 -10.86
N THR A 68 -20.82 -10.62 -10.97
CA THR A 68 -21.02 -9.81 -12.17
C THR A 68 -19.76 -9.04 -12.52
N GLY A 69 -19.76 -8.38 -13.68
CA GLY A 69 -18.82 -7.30 -13.97
C GLY A 69 -19.11 -6.04 -13.16
N GLY A 70 -18.28 -5.01 -13.38
CA GLY A 70 -18.38 -3.69 -12.74
C GLY A 70 -17.66 -3.58 -11.39
N TYR A 71 -17.28 -4.70 -10.78
CA TYR A 71 -16.35 -4.68 -9.64
C TYR A 71 -14.93 -4.42 -10.13
N ALA A 72 -14.22 -3.50 -9.48
CA ALA A 72 -12.81 -3.24 -9.73
C ALA A 72 -12.02 -3.04 -8.42
N VAL A 73 -10.69 -3.12 -8.55
CA VAL A 73 -9.72 -2.77 -7.52
C VAL A 73 -8.56 -2.05 -8.18
N GLU A 74 -8.02 -1.05 -7.49
CA GLU A 74 -6.93 -0.22 -8.01
C GLU A 74 -5.95 0.09 -6.88
N ILE A 75 -4.67 -0.20 -7.08
CA ILE A 75 -3.60 0.35 -6.26
C ILE A 75 -3.27 1.73 -6.79
N PHE A 76 -3.47 2.77 -5.98
CA PHE A 76 -3.32 4.17 -6.44
C PHE A 76 -2.18 4.94 -5.76
N SER A 77 -1.57 4.38 -4.70
CA SER A 77 -0.42 5.01 -4.03
C SER A 77 0.38 3.98 -3.25
N ILE A 78 1.70 4.15 -3.28
CA ILE A 78 2.65 3.36 -2.52
C ILE A 78 3.58 4.34 -1.81
N LYS A 79 3.51 4.39 -0.49
CA LYS A 79 4.29 5.32 0.32
C LYS A 79 5.19 4.58 1.30
N GLU A 80 6.38 5.09 1.51
CA GLU A 80 7.19 4.78 2.67
C GLU A 80 6.89 5.80 3.76
N ASP A 81 6.01 5.47 4.71
CA ASP A 81 5.60 6.37 5.79
C ASP A 81 6.71 6.53 6.84
N TYR A 82 7.45 5.44 7.06
CA TYR A 82 8.61 5.38 7.92
C TYR A 82 9.67 4.50 7.27
N PRO A 83 10.95 4.68 7.60
CA PRO A 83 12.04 3.81 7.15
C PRO A 83 11.65 2.32 7.28
N GLY A 84 11.42 1.64 6.14
CA GLY A 84 11.03 0.22 6.09
C GLY A 84 9.56 -0.11 6.34
N ARG A 85 8.65 0.88 6.42
CA ARG A 85 7.20 0.68 6.48
C ARG A 85 6.55 1.23 5.21
N ILE A 86 6.06 0.31 4.39
CA ILE A 86 5.40 0.61 3.12
C ILE A 86 3.89 0.51 3.28
N THR A 87 3.17 1.57 2.92
CA THR A 87 1.72 1.62 2.87
C THR A 87 1.28 1.64 1.41
N VAL A 88 0.54 0.60 1.03
CA VAL A 88 -0.11 0.45 -0.27
C VAL A 88 -1.56 0.87 -0.11
N LYS A 89 -1.97 1.93 -0.80
CA LYS A 89 -3.35 2.42 -0.79
C LYS A 89 -4.13 1.87 -1.97
N VAL A 90 -5.34 1.43 -1.66
CA VAL A 90 -6.17 0.64 -2.56
C VAL A 90 -7.56 1.23 -2.60
N ARG A 91 -8.11 1.37 -3.80
CA ARG A 91 -9.51 1.72 -4.04
C ARG A 91 -10.27 0.47 -4.42
N LEU A 92 -11.39 0.22 -3.75
CA LEU A 92 -12.34 -0.83 -4.08
C LEU A 92 -13.53 -0.17 -4.76
N ILE A 93 -13.91 -0.66 -5.94
CA ILE A 93 -15.01 -0.10 -6.74
C ILE A 93 -16.07 -1.17 -6.89
N ASP A 94 -17.28 -0.86 -6.42
CA ASP A 94 -18.46 -1.70 -6.59
C ASP A 94 -19.34 -1.08 -7.68
N PRO A 95 -20.00 -1.90 -8.52
CA PRO A 95 -20.98 -1.38 -9.45
C PRO A 95 -22.14 -0.76 -8.70
N ASP A 96 -22.73 0.29 -9.26
CA ASP A 96 -23.99 0.83 -8.75
C ASP A 96 -25.11 -0.18 -8.98
N PRO A 97 -26.12 -0.28 -8.09
CA PRO A 97 -27.28 -1.15 -8.31
C PRO A 97 -28.03 -0.89 -9.63
N THR A 98 -27.88 0.30 -10.22
CA THR A 98 -28.48 0.70 -11.48
C THR A 98 -27.59 0.49 -12.71
N ASP A 99 -26.32 0.07 -12.51
CA ASP A 99 -25.39 -0.16 -13.60
C ASP A 99 -25.78 -1.38 -14.44
N LEU A 100 -25.76 -1.20 -15.76
CA LEU A 100 -25.86 -2.31 -16.71
C LEU A 100 -24.51 -3.03 -16.79
N VAL A 101 -24.36 -4.08 -15.99
CA VAL A 101 -23.14 -4.90 -15.92
C VAL A 101 -23.32 -6.27 -16.55
N ILE A 102 -22.21 -6.83 -17.06
CA ILE A 102 -22.19 -8.20 -17.55
C ILE A 102 -22.53 -9.19 -16.43
N GLN A 103 -23.35 -10.19 -16.74
CA GLN A 103 -23.77 -11.23 -15.81
C GLN A 103 -22.85 -12.45 -15.95
N ALA A 104 -21.60 -12.30 -15.51
CA ALA A 104 -20.60 -13.35 -15.52
C ALA A 104 -19.67 -13.22 -14.32
N PHE A 105 -19.18 -14.35 -13.81
CA PHE A 105 -18.19 -14.35 -12.74
C PHE A 105 -16.91 -13.63 -13.17
N THR A 106 -16.47 -12.68 -12.37
CA THR A 106 -15.24 -11.91 -12.60
C THR A 106 -14.27 -12.03 -11.42
N TYR A 107 -13.01 -11.72 -11.68
CA TYR A 107 -11.91 -11.82 -10.72
C TYR A 107 -11.09 -10.53 -10.70
N PRO A 108 -11.62 -9.43 -10.12
CA PRO A 108 -10.94 -8.15 -10.15
C PRO A 108 -9.64 -8.19 -9.35
N SER A 109 -8.55 -7.78 -9.99
CA SER A 109 -7.22 -7.68 -9.39
C SER A 109 -6.48 -6.44 -9.87
N SER A 110 -5.53 -5.98 -9.06
CA SER A 110 -4.59 -4.91 -9.40
C SER A 110 -3.24 -5.28 -8.80
N THR A 111 -2.20 -5.14 -9.62
CA THR A 111 -0.82 -5.42 -9.21
C THR A 111 0.04 -4.23 -9.57
N ALA A 112 0.79 -3.75 -8.58
CA ALA A 112 1.79 -2.72 -8.75
C ALA A 112 3.17 -3.35 -8.56
N VAL A 113 4.14 -2.93 -9.37
CA VAL A 113 5.55 -3.32 -9.23
C VAL A 113 6.40 -2.11 -8.91
N ILE A 114 7.33 -2.28 -7.97
CA ILE A 114 8.38 -1.32 -7.66
C ILE A 114 9.74 -2.00 -7.74
N SER A 115 10.77 -1.20 -8.04
CA SER A 115 12.15 -1.66 -7.92
C SER A 115 12.58 -1.73 -6.44
N ARG A 116 13.28 -2.80 -6.08
CA ARG A 116 13.82 -3.04 -4.73
C ARG A 116 14.78 -1.93 -4.31
N ASN A 117 15.45 -1.26 -5.26
CA ASN A 117 16.38 -0.15 -4.98
C ASN A 117 15.70 1.07 -4.33
N TYR A 118 14.38 1.20 -4.42
CA TYR A 118 13.65 2.24 -3.69
C TYR A 118 13.63 1.96 -2.19
N LEU A 119 13.92 0.75 -1.73
CA LEU A 119 13.85 0.39 -0.32
C LEU A 119 15.24 0.40 0.31
N ILE A 120 15.37 1.15 1.41
CA ILE A 120 16.61 1.23 2.20
C ILE A 120 16.77 -0.04 3.07
N PHE A 121 15.66 -0.62 3.51
CA PHE A 121 15.65 -1.75 4.45
C PHE A 121 15.56 -3.07 3.72
N LYS A 122 16.40 -4.03 4.13
CA LYS A 122 16.38 -5.40 3.57
C LYS A 122 15.08 -6.17 3.84
N LYS A 123 14.36 -5.81 4.91
CA LYS A 123 13.10 -6.44 5.33
C LYS A 123 12.04 -5.36 5.59
N PRO A 124 11.42 -4.81 4.53
CA PRO A 124 10.31 -3.88 4.68
C PRO A 124 9.08 -4.59 5.24
N SER A 125 8.20 -3.83 5.88
CA SER A 125 6.86 -4.26 6.27
C SER A 125 5.83 -3.59 5.36
N PHE A 126 4.90 -4.37 4.83
CA PHE A 126 3.85 -3.86 3.95
C PHE A 126 2.50 -3.83 4.67
N ARG A 127 1.78 -2.72 4.50
CA ARG A 127 0.41 -2.54 4.93
C ARG A 127 -0.44 -2.19 3.72
N PHE A 128 -1.60 -2.84 3.60
CA PHE A 128 -2.58 -2.52 2.58
C PHE A 128 -3.73 -1.79 3.24
N MET A 129 -4.05 -0.60 2.73
CA MET A 129 -5.10 0.25 3.28
C MET A 129 -6.12 0.56 2.20
N ALA A 130 -7.40 0.44 2.53
CA ALA A 130 -8.48 0.96 1.71
C ALA A 130 -8.44 2.50 1.69
N SER A 131 -9.11 3.10 0.70
CA SER A 131 -9.19 4.55 0.53
C SER A 131 -9.86 5.27 1.70
N ASP A 132 -10.68 4.57 2.48
CA ASP A 132 -11.33 5.07 3.71
C ASP A 132 -10.43 5.01 4.96
N GLY A 133 -9.23 4.44 4.84
CA GLY A 133 -8.24 4.34 5.92
C GLY A 133 -8.26 3.03 6.70
N HIS A 134 -9.16 2.08 6.40
CA HIS A 134 -9.14 0.77 7.05
C HIS A 134 -8.05 -0.15 6.46
N ASP A 135 -7.41 -0.99 7.28
CA ASP A 135 -6.50 -2.04 6.77
C ASP A 135 -7.34 -3.08 6.00
N LEU A 136 -6.87 -3.53 4.83
CA LEU A 136 -7.58 -4.51 4.02
C LEU A 136 -7.87 -5.81 4.79
N SER A 137 -7.00 -6.20 5.73
CA SER A 137 -7.23 -7.37 6.59
C SER A 137 -8.43 -7.21 7.53
N ALA A 138 -8.77 -5.98 7.93
CA ALA A 138 -9.95 -5.70 8.74
C ALA A 138 -11.25 -5.78 7.92
N VAL A 139 -11.18 -5.57 6.61
CA VAL A 139 -12.32 -5.66 5.67
C VAL A 139 -12.38 -6.99 4.92
N GLY A 140 -11.77 -8.03 5.50
CA GLY A 140 -11.93 -9.42 5.06
C GLY A 140 -10.92 -9.92 4.02
N PHE A 141 -9.91 -9.13 3.64
CA PHE A 141 -8.85 -9.61 2.76
C PHE A 141 -7.87 -10.49 3.53
N ARG A 142 -7.60 -11.68 2.99
CA ARG A 142 -6.53 -12.53 3.52
C ARG A 142 -5.17 -11.95 3.14
N ARG A 143 -4.27 -11.76 4.09
CA ARG A 143 -2.87 -11.43 3.78
C ARG A 143 -2.11 -12.71 3.44
N LEU A 144 -1.66 -12.84 2.21
CA LEU A 144 -0.73 -13.89 1.82
C LEU A 144 0.64 -13.55 2.39
N ARG A 145 1.26 -14.51 3.08
CA ARG A 145 2.62 -14.36 3.61
C ARG A 145 3.61 -14.69 2.49
N GLU A 146 4.67 -13.89 2.42
CA GLU A 146 5.91 -14.17 1.67
C GLU A 146 6.54 -15.49 2.11
#